data_AF-A0A3N2CUB3-F1
#
_entry.id   AF-A0A3N2CUB3-F1
#
_cell.length_a   1.000
_cell.length_b   1.000
_cell.length_c   1.000
_cell.angle_alpha   90.00
_cell.angle_beta   90.00
_cell.angle_gamma   90.00
#
_symmetry.space_group_name_H-M   'P 1'
#
loop_
_entity.id
_entity.type
_entity.pdbx_description
1 polymer ?
#
loop_
_entity_poly.entity_id
_entity_poly.type
_entity_poly.pdbx_seq_one_letter_code
_entity_poly.pdbx_strand_id
1 'polypeptide(L)'
;MRRTAVLWAPALALFLLGPALMLGLGITLAGMTDRCRTNAKIALGQSAVVTQAGRAALPPGSLGLTTTQWQRASIVVAVGQAMRVPPRGIVVALAVARQESGFKNYANDGRGGDLAPDQLGLARSLRLPHDAVGTDHGSVGVFQQQWPWWGSLTELMTPATAARKFYRALLQLRGWRDLPLTVAAQRVQRSAYPDAYADDADTAGRILEQIGGSSELAAAAYDTDCADDAAAAVSGGPVGWPVPARVVGSDRRNWGGRGSHWSSWHTGTDFSVACGTPVLAAHAGTARIDRTQPWAGPQLLRISTGPGRLTTWYAHMRVVDVADGQRVTVGQRVGEVGQEGNATGCHLHFEVHTKGGSIYGPDNTNPTTWLKQDVGRHLPGQSPGRAGAQLSLMQYNVKNRQAAVDRALLARPTLLGLNETHRLARSWRTRGTVPAGYTLVNAGTGSPGRRQNSLLVAPGVRVLATEVVPLSAAVPGDKFGHDRWALVVQLDVPRIGRHVHIQTHLNAGVRHLRVGAPRSREYAASVQNLGRLLDRYRAAPTLTLAGDMNLNRHSDRPFAWAPLLAQHGLKVRSVGVDLVATRGLAEVGSNRIARGLSDHPALGVVLSPRD
;
A
#
# COMPACT_ATOMS: atom_id res chain seq x y z
N MET A 1 80.21 -8.70 13.78
CA MET A 1 79.45 -8.68 15.06
C MET A 1 78.14 -9.44 14.83
N ARG A 2 77.78 -10.45 15.64
CA ARG A 2 76.67 -10.43 16.64
C ARG A 2 75.40 -9.71 16.14
N ARG A 3 74.17 -10.25 16.12
CA ARG A 3 73.46 -11.51 16.51
C ARG A 3 72.09 -11.51 15.74
N THR A 4 71.21 -12.51 15.57
CA THR A 4 71.06 -14.00 15.68
C THR A 4 69.78 -14.37 14.86
N ALA A 5 69.49 -15.56 14.33
CA ALA A 5 69.24 -16.90 14.92
C ALA A 5 68.09 -16.92 15.97
N VAL A 6 67.16 -17.90 16.04
CA VAL A 6 66.92 -19.11 15.21
C VAL A 6 65.47 -19.67 15.37
N LEU A 7 64.90 -20.17 14.25
CA LEU A 7 63.95 -21.29 13.99
C LEU A 7 62.97 -21.91 15.05
N TRP A 8 61.70 -22.10 14.62
CA TRP A 8 60.76 -23.27 14.81
C TRP A 8 60.33 -23.73 16.26
N ALA A 9 59.21 -24.43 16.55
CA ALA A 9 57.90 -24.60 15.87
C ALA A 9 56.74 -24.98 16.87
N PRO A 10 55.91 -26.08 16.80
CA PRO A 10 54.44 -25.97 16.99
C PRO A 10 53.78 -26.90 18.06
N ALA A 11 52.44 -27.07 17.97
CA ALA A 11 51.51 -27.96 18.72
C ALA A 11 50.93 -27.38 20.04
N LEU A 12 49.88 -27.94 20.68
CA LEU A 12 48.57 -28.53 20.31
C LEU A 12 47.81 -28.84 21.66
N ALA A 13 46.52 -29.22 21.63
CA ALA A 13 45.72 -29.71 22.79
C ALA A 13 45.41 -28.68 23.91
N LEU A 14 44.53 -28.97 24.89
CA LEU A 14 43.10 -29.36 24.82
C LEU A 14 42.46 -29.17 26.22
N PHE A 15 41.15 -28.86 26.29
CA PHE A 15 40.19 -29.20 27.36
C PHE A 15 40.24 -28.58 28.80
N LEU A 16 39.07 -28.00 29.15
CA LEU A 16 38.25 -28.21 30.37
C LEU A 16 38.32 -27.31 31.64
N LEU A 17 37.14 -27.29 32.30
CA LEU A 17 36.77 -26.85 33.66
C LEU A 17 36.58 -25.34 33.98
N GLY A 18 35.34 -24.99 34.38
CA GLY A 18 35.00 -23.90 35.32
C GLY A 18 34.57 -24.53 36.68
N PRO A 19 33.64 -23.96 37.49
CA PRO A 19 32.78 -22.77 37.29
C PRO A 19 32.72 -21.84 38.54
N ALA A 20 31.59 -21.11 38.73
CA ALA A 20 31.16 -20.38 39.96
C ALA A 20 31.88 -19.06 40.30
N LEU A 21 31.30 -18.06 41.01
CA LEU A 21 29.95 -17.87 41.61
C LEU A 21 29.59 -16.35 41.65
N MET A 22 28.28 -16.00 41.63
CA MET A 22 27.50 -14.86 42.26
C MET A 22 28.21 -13.55 42.76
N LEU A 23 27.60 -12.36 42.97
CA LEU A 23 26.21 -11.84 43.01
C LEU A 23 26.26 -10.28 42.90
N GLY A 24 25.23 -9.57 42.43
CA GLY A 24 25.18 -8.09 42.54
C GLY A 24 24.09 -7.37 41.72
N LEU A 25 23.09 -6.79 42.39
CA LEU A 25 21.87 -6.21 41.78
C LEU A 25 22.02 -4.71 41.41
N GLY A 26 21.43 -4.26 40.29
CA GLY A 26 21.41 -2.83 39.89
C GLY A 26 20.37 -2.52 38.80
N ILE A 27 19.65 -1.39 38.91
CA ILE A 27 18.31 -1.19 38.32
C ILE A 27 18.14 0.23 37.77
N THR A 28 17.49 0.54 36.63
CA THR A 28 17.25 -0.13 35.32
C THR A 28 16.64 0.94 34.38
N LEU A 29 16.93 0.97 33.07
CA LEU A 29 16.00 1.51 32.04
C LEU A 29 16.36 1.12 30.59
N ALA A 30 15.43 1.35 29.67
CA ALA A 30 15.33 0.68 28.37
C ALA A 30 16.23 1.22 27.23
N GLY A 31 16.57 0.32 26.30
CA GLY A 31 17.12 0.61 24.97
C GLY A 31 16.72 -0.50 23.98
N MET A 32 16.35 -0.16 22.74
CA MET A 32 15.70 -1.08 21.79
C MET A 32 16.70 -1.71 20.81
N THR A 33 16.91 -3.04 20.89
CA THR A 33 17.41 -3.89 19.79
C THR A 33 17.01 -5.36 19.99
N ASP A 34 17.08 -6.13 18.89
CA ASP A 34 17.05 -7.59 18.79
C ASP A 34 15.92 -8.41 19.43
N ARG A 35 15.08 -8.99 18.56
CA ARG A 35 14.73 -10.42 18.56
C ARG A 35 14.09 -10.89 17.25
N CYS A 36 14.89 -11.01 16.19
CA CYS A 36 14.53 -11.79 15.00
C CYS A 36 15.21 -13.18 15.05
N ARG A 37 14.47 -14.24 15.45
CA ARG A 37 14.79 -15.65 15.11
C ARG A 37 13.71 -16.65 15.55
N THR A 38 13.34 -17.54 14.60
CA THR A 38 12.80 -18.91 14.80
C THR A 38 11.49 -19.09 15.61
N ASN A 39 10.52 -19.89 15.17
CA ASN A 39 10.68 -21.24 14.59
C ASN A 39 9.65 -21.56 13.50
N ALA A 40 10.07 -22.40 12.55
CA ALA A 40 9.15 -23.27 11.82
C ALA A 40 9.04 -24.62 12.55
N LYS A 41 7.85 -25.23 12.56
CA LYS A 41 7.68 -26.67 12.80
C LYS A 41 6.68 -27.25 11.80
N ILE A 42 7.02 -28.42 11.28
CA ILE A 42 6.27 -29.15 10.26
C ILE A 42 5.10 -29.88 10.93
N ALA A 43 3.95 -29.88 10.25
CA ALA A 43 2.83 -30.79 10.52
C ALA A 43 2.24 -31.28 9.19
N LEU A 44 2.91 -32.24 8.56
CA LEU A 44 2.32 -33.06 7.51
C LEU A 44 1.41 -34.10 8.17
N GLY A 45 0.12 -34.12 7.85
CA GLY A 45 -0.82 -35.00 8.55
C GLY A 45 -2.24 -35.06 7.96
N GLN A 46 -2.44 -36.03 7.09
CA GLN A 46 -3.72 -36.66 6.71
C GLN A 46 -4.76 -35.85 5.90
N SER A 47 -5.36 -36.57 4.96
CA SER A 47 -6.30 -36.09 3.94
C SER A 47 -7.72 -35.90 4.46
N ALA A 48 -8.43 -34.92 3.90
CA ALA A 48 -9.89 -34.93 3.82
C ALA A 48 -10.31 -34.49 2.41
N VAL A 49 -10.75 -35.44 1.58
CA VAL A 49 -11.29 -35.15 0.25
C VAL A 49 -12.75 -34.75 0.39
N VAL A 50 -13.12 -33.60 -0.17
CA VAL A 50 -14.50 -33.28 -0.53
C VAL A 50 -14.53 -32.91 -2.01
N THR A 51 -15.31 -33.64 -2.79
CA THR A 51 -15.34 -33.56 -4.24
C THR A 51 -16.32 -32.50 -4.74
N GLN A 52 -15.84 -31.64 -5.65
CA GLN A 52 -16.70 -31.04 -6.66
C GLN A 52 -15.96 -31.06 -8.00
N ALA A 53 -16.57 -31.65 -9.03
CA ALA A 53 -15.89 -31.95 -10.28
C ALA A 53 -15.78 -30.71 -11.19
N GLY A 54 -14.56 -30.22 -11.38
CA GLY A 54 -14.29 -29.02 -12.18
C GLY A 54 -12.80 -28.85 -12.53
N ARG A 55 -12.23 -29.86 -13.21
CA ARG A 55 -10.79 -29.98 -13.53
C ARG A 55 -9.86 -29.80 -12.31
N ALA A 56 -9.56 -30.90 -11.62
CA ALA A 56 -8.53 -30.89 -10.58
C ALA A 56 -7.18 -30.41 -11.16
N ALA A 57 -6.59 -29.38 -10.55
CA ALA A 57 -5.25 -28.95 -10.90
C ALA A 57 -4.25 -30.07 -10.57
N LEU A 58 -3.46 -30.49 -11.56
CA LEU A 58 -2.44 -31.52 -11.36
C LEU A 58 -1.33 -30.97 -10.44
N PRO A 59 -0.72 -31.81 -9.58
CA PRO A 59 0.37 -31.37 -8.71
C PRO A 59 1.62 -30.97 -9.53
N PRO A 60 2.51 -30.09 -9.01
CA PRO A 60 3.63 -29.52 -9.78
C PRO A 60 4.53 -30.53 -10.52
N GLY A 61 4.76 -31.70 -9.91
CA GLY A 61 5.55 -32.78 -10.52
C GLY A 61 4.98 -33.34 -11.83
N SER A 62 3.68 -33.15 -12.09
CA SER A 62 3.03 -33.58 -13.35
C SER A 62 3.55 -32.85 -14.60
N LEU A 63 4.15 -31.67 -14.44
CA LEU A 63 4.81 -30.91 -15.52
C LEU A 63 6.34 -30.90 -15.37
N GLY A 64 6.89 -31.81 -14.55
CA GLY A 64 8.33 -31.92 -14.28
C GLY A 64 8.92 -30.80 -13.43
N LEU A 65 8.10 -29.99 -12.76
CA LEU A 65 8.56 -28.85 -11.97
C LEU A 65 8.70 -29.20 -10.49
N THR A 66 9.84 -28.83 -9.89
CA THR A 66 10.00 -28.83 -8.42
C THR A 66 9.16 -27.73 -7.77
N THR A 67 8.90 -27.84 -6.47
CA THR A 67 8.16 -26.85 -5.69
C THR A 67 8.71 -25.42 -5.83
N THR A 68 10.03 -25.26 -5.85
CA THR A 68 10.68 -23.95 -6.05
C THR A 68 10.40 -23.40 -7.45
N GLN A 69 10.55 -24.21 -8.49
CA GLN A 69 10.28 -23.80 -9.88
C GLN A 69 8.79 -23.44 -10.07
N TRP A 70 7.88 -24.18 -9.42
CA TRP A 70 6.45 -23.87 -9.40
C TRP A 70 6.14 -22.54 -8.71
N GLN A 71 6.77 -22.26 -7.56
CA GLN A 71 6.65 -20.97 -6.87
C GLN A 71 7.14 -19.82 -7.77
N ARG A 72 8.25 -20.01 -8.49
CA ARG A 72 8.82 -19.01 -9.41
C ARG A 72 7.92 -18.79 -10.63
N ALA A 73 7.36 -19.84 -11.23
CA ALA A 73 6.34 -19.76 -12.27
C ALA A 73 5.07 -19.05 -11.79
N SER A 74 4.62 -19.34 -10.57
CA SER A 74 3.47 -18.68 -9.92
C SER A 74 3.68 -17.17 -9.77
N ILE A 75 4.90 -16.73 -9.44
CA ILE A 75 5.27 -15.30 -9.40
C ILE A 75 5.17 -14.67 -10.80
N VAL A 76 5.63 -15.36 -11.86
CA VAL A 76 5.51 -14.86 -13.25
C VAL A 76 4.04 -14.70 -13.67
N VAL A 77 3.17 -15.66 -13.33
CA VAL A 77 1.71 -15.57 -13.58
C VAL A 77 1.08 -14.43 -12.79
N ALA A 78 1.30 -14.36 -11.47
CA ALA A 78 0.70 -13.36 -10.59
C ALA A 78 1.08 -11.93 -11.00
N VAL A 79 2.35 -11.70 -11.39
CA VAL A 79 2.79 -10.41 -11.94
C VAL A 79 2.09 -10.08 -13.25
N GLY A 80 1.95 -11.06 -14.17
CA GLY A 80 1.27 -10.86 -15.44
C GLY A 80 -0.20 -10.49 -15.27
N GLN A 81 -0.89 -11.20 -14.38
CA GLN A 81 -2.28 -10.91 -13.99
C GLN A 81 -2.42 -9.52 -13.34
N ALA A 82 -1.56 -9.17 -12.38
CA ALA A 82 -1.55 -7.86 -11.72
C ALA A 82 -1.25 -6.70 -12.70
N MET A 83 -0.43 -6.94 -13.72
CA MET A 83 -0.16 -6.01 -14.82
C MET A 83 -1.24 -6.00 -15.92
N ARG A 84 -2.29 -6.84 -15.80
CA ARG A 84 -3.36 -7.04 -16.81
C ARG A 84 -2.81 -7.41 -18.20
N VAL A 85 -1.73 -8.19 -18.22
CA VAL A 85 -1.18 -8.75 -19.45
C VAL A 85 -2.18 -9.79 -20.00
N PRO A 86 -2.54 -9.76 -21.30
CA PRO A 86 -3.41 -10.78 -21.88
C PRO A 86 -2.81 -12.19 -21.69
N PRO A 87 -3.62 -13.26 -21.56
CA PRO A 87 -3.11 -14.62 -21.29
C PRO A 87 -1.96 -15.05 -22.21
N ARG A 88 -2.04 -14.77 -23.52
CA ARG A 88 -0.95 -15.01 -24.49
C ARG A 88 0.39 -14.42 -24.06
N GLY A 89 0.42 -13.20 -23.50
CA GLY A 89 1.64 -12.56 -23.03
C GLY A 89 2.19 -13.17 -21.73
N ILE A 90 1.33 -13.76 -20.90
CA ILE A 90 1.74 -14.54 -19.73
C ILE A 90 2.34 -15.88 -20.17
N VAL A 91 1.78 -16.54 -21.20
CA VAL A 91 2.39 -17.73 -21.83
C VAL A 91 3.76 -17.40 -22.44
N VAL A 92 3.93 -16.26 -23.14
CA VAL A 92 5.24 -15.79 -23.62
C VAL A 92 6.24 -15.64 -22.47
N ALA A 93 5.85 -15.01 -21.35
CA ALA A 93 6.75 -14.83 -20.21
C ALA A 93 7.08 -16.13 -19.47
N LEU A 94 6.14 -17.07 -19.39
CA LEU A 94 6.36 -18.40 -18.81
C LEU A 94 7.29 -19.25 -19.68
N ALA A 95 7.13 -19.22 -21.01
CA ALA A 95 8.02 -19.93 -21.93
C ALA A 95 9.45 -19.37 -21.87
N VAL A 96 9.63 -18.06 -21.80
CA VAL A 96 10.95 -17.45 -21.57
C VAL A 96 11.51 -17.87 -20.21
N ALA A 97 10.78 -17.68 -19.10
CA ALA A 97 11.30 -18.06 -17.78
C ALA A 97 11.62 -19.57 -17.65
N ARG A 98 10.99 -20.42 -18.47
CA ARG A 98 11.28 -21.85 -18.55
C ARG A 98 12.52 -22.15 -19.40
N GLN A 99 12.64 -21.57 -20.60
CA GLN A 99 13.80 -21.77 -21.48
C GLN A 99 15.10 -21.15 -20.90
N GLU A 100 15.02 -19.94 -20.34
CA GLU A 100 16.20 -19.19 -19.86
C GLU A 100 16.80 -19.78 -18.56
N SER A 101 16.00 -20.45 -17.73
CA SER A 101 16.46 -20.87 -16.40
C SER A 101 15.78 -22.12 -15.81
N GLY A 102 14.81 -22.72 -16.50
CA GLY A 102 13.91 -23.70 -15.90
C GLY A 102 13.16 -23.13 -14.69
N PHE A 103 12.81 -21.84 -14.71
CA PHE A 103 12.29 -21.04 -13.59
C PHE A 103 13.21 -20.84 -12.37
N LYS A 104 14.50 -21.21 -12.43
CA LYS A 104 15.46 -20.99 -11.33
C LYS A 104 15.94 -19.53 -11.30
N ASN A 105 16.10 -18.95 -10.11
CA ASN A 105 16.72 -17.65 -9.94
C ASN A 105 18.25 -17.78 -9.91
N TYR A 106 18.92 -17.69 -11.06
CA TYR A 106 20.38 -17.82 -11.15
C TYR A 106 21.10 -16.55 -10.66
N ALA A 107 22.06 -16.71 -9.75
CA ALA A 107 23.16 -15.75 -9.57
C ALA A 107 24.26 -16.02 -10.62
N ASN A 108 25.14 -15.05 -10.83
CA ASN A 108 26.26 -15.14 -11.75
C ASN A 108 27.58 -14.84 -11.02
N ASP A 109 28.56 -15.74 -11.15
CA ASP A 109 29.81 -15.67 -10.39
C ASP A 109 30.82 -14.63 -10.90
N GLY A 110 30.55 -14.01 -12.06
CA GLY A 110 31.41 -13.01 -12.68
C GLY A 110 32.68 -13.58 -13.32
N ARG A 111 32.70 -14.87 -13.70
CA ARG A 111 33.84 -15.52 -14.38
C ARG A 111 33.65 -15.73 -15.88
N GLY A 112 32.57 -15.22 -16.46
CA GLY A 112 32.39 -15.19 -17.92
C GLY A 112 33.56 -14.46 -18.60
N GLY A 113 34.08 -15.01 -19.71
CA GLY A 113 35.24 -14.48 -20.43
C GLY A 113 34.94 -13.25 -21.30
N ASP A 114 33.69 -12.80 -21.30
CA ASP A 114 33.08 -11.85 -22.25
C ASP A 114 32.34 -10.69 -21.56
N LEU A 115 32.57 -10.52 -20.25
CA LEU A 115 31.98 -9.45 -19.45
C LEU A 115 32.40 -8.06 -19.94
N ALA A 116 31.41 -7.20 -20.18
CA ALA A 116 31.64 -5.79 -20.52
C ALA A 116 32.26 -5.00 -19.34
N PRO A 117 32.94 -3.87 -19.58
CA PRO A 117 33.56 -3.08 -18.51
C PRO A 117 32.59 -2.58 -17.42
N ASP A 118 31.32 -2.38 -17.74
CA ASP A 118 30.26 -2.03 -16.77
C ASP A 118 29.67 -3.24 -16.04
N GLN A 119 30.04 -4.46 -16.44
CA GLN A 119 29.71 -5.72 -15.76
C GLN A 119 30.79 -6.17 -14.75
N LEU A 120 31.86 -5.40 -14.58
CA LEU A 120 32.87 -5.59 -13.54
C LEU A 120 32.26 -5.39 -12.15
N GLY A 121 31.91 -6.51 -11.51
CA GLY A 121 31.17 -6.55 -10.24
C GLY A 121 29.89 -7.39 -10.25
N LEU A 122 29.64 -8.16 -11.32
CA LEU A 122 28.51 -9.10 -11.44
C LEU A 122 28.47 -10.18 -10.34
N ALA A 123 29.65 -10.64 -9.89
CA ALA A 123 29.85 -11.57 -8.77
C ALA A 123 29.17 -11.15 -7.45
N ARG A 124 28.77 -9.88 -7.32
CA ARG A 124 27.97 -9.40 -6.19
C ARG A 124 26.58 -10.07 -6.12
N SER A 125 26.07 -10.62 -7.23
CA SER A 125 24.81 -11.36 -7.27
C SER A 125 24.82 -12.65 -6.42
N LEU A 126 25.99 -13.27 -6.21
CA LEU A 126 26.16 -14.43 -5.32
C LEU A 126 25.73 -14.14 -3.87
N ARG A 127 25.64 -12.86 -3.46
CA ARG A 127 25.18 -12.43 -2.14
C ARG A 127 23.67 -12.15 -2.05
N LEU A 128 22.93 -12.39 -3.14
CA LEU A 128 21.49 -12.25 -3.22
C LEU A 128 20.82 -13.65 -3.28
N PRO A 129 19.56 -13.81 -2.84
CA PRO A 129 18.90 -15.12 -2.83
C PRO A 129 18.82 -15.74 -4.23
N HIS A 130 19.36 -16.95 -4.40
CA HIS A 130 19.45 -17.64 -5.68
C HIS A 130 19.19 -19.15 -5.53
N ASP A 131 18.69 -19.75 -6.61
CA ASP A 131 18.39 -21.18 -6.72
C ASP A 131 19.49 -21.95 -7.45
N ALA A 132 20.39 -21.24 -8.15
CA ALA A 132 21.53 -21.77 -8.89
C ALA A 132 22.61 -20.68 -9.13
N VAL A 133 23.79 -21.08 -9.60
CA VAL A 133 24.87 -20.18 -10.04
C VAL A 133 25.20 -20.50 -11.50
N GLY A 134 25.48 -19.46 -12.30
CA GLY A 134 25.93 -19.55 -13.68
C GLY A 134 27.10 -18.61 -13.98
N THR A 135 27.56 -18.64 -15.23
CA THR A 135 28.73 -17.89 -15.73
C THR A 135 28.46 -17.14 -17.04
N ASP A 136 27.24 -17.22 -17.57
CA ASP A 136 26.85 -16.67 -18.87
C ASP A 136 26.75 -15.14 -18.84
N HIS A 137 27.62 -14.46 -19.59
CA HIS A 137 27.57 -13.00 -19.82
C HIS A 137 27.26 -12.19 -18.55
N GLY A 138 26.53 -11.07 -18.70
CA GLY A 138 25.91 -10.33 -17.60
C GLY A 138 24.64 -10.94 -17.01
N SER A 139 24.27 -12.17 -17.41
CA SER A 139 22.93 -12.74 -17.28
C SER A 139 22.61 -13.15 -15.84
N VAL A 140 21.47 -12.72 -15.31
CA VAL A 140 21.01 -13.03 -13.94
C VAL A 140 19.48 -13.21 -13.82
N GLY A 141 19.07 -13.97 -12.80
CA GLY A 141 17.68 -14.15 -12.39
C GLY A 141 16.86 -15.10 -13.28
N VAL A 142 15.56 -15.19 -12.98
CA VAL A 142 14.59 -16.10 -13.64
C VAL A 142 14.42 -15.86 -15.16
N PHE A 143 14.84 -14.71 -15.66
CA PHE A 143 14.75 -14.32 -17.08
C PHE A 143 16.13 -14.13 -17.75
N GLN A 144 17.24 -14.51 -17.10
CA GLN A 144 18.62 -14.27 -17.59
C GLN A 144 18.85 -12.84 -18.12
N GLN A 145 18.26 -11.86 -17.43
CA GLN A 145 18.32 -10.46 -17.83
C GLN A 145 19.71 -9.92 -17.55
N GLN A 146 20.36 -9.35 -18.56
CA GLN A 146 21.74 -8.88 -18.44
C GLN A 146 21.83 -7.58 -17.63
N TRP A 147 22.66 -7.62 -16.57
CA TRP A 147 23.11 -6.46 -15.82
C TRP A 147 24.14 -5.66 -16.64
N PRO A 148 24.23 -4.32 -16.53
CA PRO A 148 23.31 -3.38 -15.88
C PRO A 148 22.11 -2.96 -16.74
N TRP A 149 22.06 -3.34 -18.02
CA TRP A 149 21.17 -2.72 -19.02
C TRP A 149 19.68 -2.97 -18.77
N TRP A 150 19.31 -4.08 -18.15
CA TRP A 150 17.94 -4.34 -17.70
C TRP A 150 17.58 -3.67 -16.35
N GLY A 151 18.57 -3.28 -15.54
CA GLY A 151 18.37 -2.73 -14.19
C GLY A 151 19.48 -3.10 -13.21
N SER A 152 19.26 -2.84 -11.92
CA SER A 152 20.22 -3.21 -10.87
C SER A 152 20.19 -4.70 -10.53
N LEU A 153 21.31 -5.27 -10.05
CA LEU A 153 21.41 -6.69 -9.66
C LEU A 153 20.27 -7.11 -8.72
N THR A 154 19.92 -6.29 -7.72
CA THR A 154 18.82 -6.58 -6.78
C THR A 154 17.45 -6.66 -7.47
N GLU A 155 17.20 -5.84 -8.50
CA GLU A 155 15.96 -5.93 -9.27
C GLU A 155 15.89 -7.19 -10.14
N LEU A 156 17.00 -7.57 -10.78
CA LEU A 156 17.06 -8.71 -11.70
C LEU A 156 17.06 -10.05 -10.94
N MET A 157 17.74 -10.10 -9.78
CA MET A 157 17.69 -11.21 -8.83
C MET A 157 16.36 -11.30 -8.05
N THR A 158 15.40 -10.40 -8.27
CA THR A 158 14.06 -10.48 -7.68
C THR A 158 13.07 -10.97 -8.74
N PRO A 159 12.57 -12.24 -8.69
CA PRO A 159 11.74 -12.82 -9.75
C PRO A 159 10.53 -11.97 -10.15
N ALA A 160 9.83 -11.37 -9.17
CA ALA A 160 8.69 -10.50 -9.42
C ALA A 160 9.07 -9.18 -10.15
N THR A 161 10.30 -8.70 -9.98
CA THR A 161 10.79 -7.46 -10.61
C THR A 161 11.39 -7.74 -11.99
N ALA A 162 12.12 -8.84 -12.17
CA ALA A 162 12.52 -9.34 -13.49
C ALA A 162 11.30 -9.59 -14.40
N ALA A 163 10.25 -10.23 -13.88
CA ALA A 163 8.98 -10.40 -14.59
C ALA A 163 8.33 -9.04 -14.95
N ARG A 164 8.27 -8.09 -14.01
CA ARG A 164 7.74 -6.73 -14.28
C ARG A 164 8.54 -5.99 -15.36
N LYS A 165 9.86 -6.21 -15.46
CA LYS A 165 10.70 -5.66 -16.53
C LYS A 165 10.41 -6.34 -17.88
N PHE A 166 10.36 -7.67 -17.92
CA PHE A 166 10.03 -8.45 -19.11
C PHE A 166 8.67 -8.03 -19.71
N TYR A 167 7.62 -7.98 -18.90
CA TYR A 167 6.28 -7.59 -19.36
C TYR A 167 6.22 -6.12 -19.85
N ARG A 168 7.01 -5.20 -19.28
CA ARG A 168 7.10 -3.82 -19.77
C ARG A 168 7.71 -3.76 -21.17
N ALA A 169 8.79 -4.51 -21.41
CA ALA A 169 9.41 -4.61 -22.72
C ALA A 169 8.48 -5.27 -23.75
N LEU A 170 7.83 -6.40 -23.40
CA LEU A 170 6.85 -7.07 -24.26
C LEU A 170 5.71 -6.13 -24.68
N LEU A 171 5.13 -5.38 -23.74
CA LEU A 171 4.02 -4.46 -24.01
C LEU A 171 4.41 -3.23 -24.84
N GLN A 172 5.70 -2.90 -24.99
CA GLN A 172 6.19 -1.81 -25.84
C GLN A 172 6.35 -2.22 -27.31
N LEU A 173 6.44 -3.51 -27.62
CA LEU A 173 6.59 -4.01 -28.99
C LEU A 173 5.27 -3.87 -29.77
N ARG A 174 5.26 -3.03 -30.82
CA ARG A 174 4.10 -2.94 -31.73
C ARG A 174 3.86 -4.30 -32.43
N GLY A 175 2.60 -4.72 -32.47
CA GLY A 175 2.19 -6.00 -33.07
C GLY A 175 2.54 -7.27 -32.28
N TRP A 176 3.03 -7.18 -31.03
CA TRP A 176 3.52 -8.37 -30.30
C TRP A 176 2.49 -9.50 -30.13
N ARG A 177 1.19 -9.16 -30.12
CA ARG A 177 0.10 -10.14 -30.00
C ARG A 177 0.06 -11.08 -31.21
N ASP A 178 0.42 -10.57 -32.37
CA ASP A 178 0.21 -11.19 -33.68
C ASP A 178 1.49 -11.90 -34.17
N LEU A 179 2.63 -11.62 -33.52
CA LEU A 179 3.87 -12.38 -33.67
C LEU A 179 3.73 -13.81 -33.13
N PRO A 180 4.46 -14.79 -33.70
CA PRO A 180 4.73 -16.07 -33.04
C PRO A 180 5.35 -15.87 -31.65
N LEU A 181 5.11 -16.80 -30.72
CA LEU A 181 5.60 -16.70 -29.33
C LEU A 181 7.13 -16.57 -29.28
N THR A 182 7.84 -17.36 -30.09
CA THR A 182 9.30 -17.29 -30.27
C THR A 182 9.76 -15.90 -30.68
N VAL A 183 9.15 -15.32 -31.71
CA VAL A 183 9.48 -13.97 -32.23
C VAL A 183 9.14 -12.87 -31.22
N ALA A 184 8.07 -13.03 -30.42
CA ALA A 184 7.74 -12.11 -29.34
C ALA A 184 8.76 -12.18 -28.19
N ALA A 185 9.12 -13.38 -27.74
CA ALA A 185 10.17 -13.63 -26.74
C ALA A 185 11.53 -13.07 -27.20
N GLN A 186 11.95 -13.43 -28.41
CA GLN A 186 13.21 -13.02 -29.03
C GLN A 186 13.35 -11.50 -29.16
N ARG A 187 12.28 -10.79 -29.56
CA ARG A 187 12.30 -9.32 -29.64
C ARG A 187 12.37 -8.62 -28.28
N VAL A 188 12.00 -9.31 -27.20
CA VAL A 188 12.15 -8.80 -25.82
C VAL A 188 13.57 -9.07 -25.30
N GLN A 189 14.02 -10.31 -25.36
CA GLN A 189 15.30 -10.75 -24.78
C GLN A 189 16.53 -10.36 -25.61
N ARG A 190 16.39 -10.35 -26.95
CA ARG A 190 17.50 -10.24 -27.92
C ARG A 190 18.53 -11.38 -27.79
N SER A 191 18.05 -12.61 -27.56
CA SER A 191 18.88 -13.81 -27.43
C SER A 191 19.58 -14.17 -28.75
N ALA A 192 20.59 -15.03 -28.70
CA ALA A 192 21.28 -15.55 -29.89
C ALA A 192 20.50 -16.66 -30.60
N TYR A 193 19.52 -17.31 -29.94
CA TYR A 193 18.88 -18.54 -30.41
C TYR A 193 17.34 -18.38 -30.48
N PRO A 194 16.79 -17.93 -31.63
CA PRO A 194 15.38 -17.49 -31.71
C PRO A 194 14.34 -18.61 -31.64
N ASP A 195 14.68 -19.81 -32.12
CA ASP A 195 13.69 -20.89 -32.33
C ASP A 195 13.46 -21.77 -31.09
N ALA A 196 14.37 -21.74 -30.12
CA ALA A 196 14.35 -22.60 -28.93
C ALA A 196 13.10 -22.44 -28.04
N TYR A 197 12.42 -21.29 -28.10
CA TYR A 197 11.22 -21.03 -27.30
C TYR A 197 9.93 -21.71 -27.84
N ALA A 198 10.00 -22.49 -28.92
CA ALA A 198 8.82 -23.10 -29.55
C ALA A 198 8.19 -24.21 -28.68
N ASP A 199 9.00 -25.17 -28.23
CA ASP A 199 8.55 -26.38 -27.50
C ASP A 199 7.94 -26.05 -26.13
N ASP A 200 8.34 -24.93 -25.55
CA ASP A 200 7.87 -24.48 -24.23
C ASP A 200 6.51 -23.77 -24.26
N ALA A 201 6.00 -23.36 -25.43
CA ALA A 201 4.73 -22.66 -25.55
C ALA A 201 3.54 -23.46 -24.97
N ASP A 202 3.51 -24.75 -25.29
CA ASP A 202 2.47 -25.69 -24.88
C ASP A 202 2.48 -25.95 -23.37
N THR A 203 3.69 -26.10 -22.81
CA THR A 203 3.86 -26.32 -21.36
C THR A 203 3.60 -25.04 -20.58
N ALA A 204 4.02 -23.87 -21.09
CA ALA A 204 3.67 -22.57 -20.53
C ALA A 204 2.15 -22.32 -20.52
N GLY A 205 1.42 -22.79 -21.54
CA GLY A 205 -0.05 -22.81 -21.54
C GLY A 205 -0.63 -23.64 -20.39
N ARG A 206 -0.18 -24.88 -20.23
CA ARG A 206 -0.63 -25.79 -19.15
C ARG A 206 -0.31 -25.25 -17.75
N ILE A 207 0.86 -24.63 -17.57
CA ILE A 207 1.25 -23.94 -16.32
C ILE A 207 0.27 -22.79 -16.02
N LEU A 208 -0.07 -21.97 -17.03
CA LEU A 208 -1.02 -20.87 -16.85
C LEU A 208 -2.44 -21.37 -16.53
N GLU A 209 -2.91 -22.45 -17.16
CA GLU A 209 -4.22 -23.04 -16.84
C GLU A 209 -4.28 -23.57 -15.40
N GLN A 210 -3.26 -24.30 -14.96
CA GLN A 210 -3.24 -24.90 -13.61
C GLN A 210 -3.10 -23.83 -12.51
N ILE A 211 -2.26 -22.81 -12.70
CA ILE A 211 -2.07 -21.72 -11.73
C ILE A 211 -3.26 -20.75 -11.78
N GLY A 212 -3.79 -20.47 -12.98
CA GLY A 212 -4.97 -19.61 -13.16
C GLY A 212 -6.26 -20.22 -12.61
N GLY A 213 -6.38 -21.55 -12.59
CA GLY A 213 -7.50 -22.26 -11.97
C GLY A 213 -7.40 -22.48 -10.46
N SER A 214 -6.23 -22.26 -9.85
CA SER A 214 -5.99 -22.51 -8.41
C SER A 214 -5.85 -21.21 -7.59
N SER A 215 -6.96 -20.47 -7.50
CA SER A 215 -7.04 -19.07 -7.02
C SER A 215 -6.71 -18.79 -5.54
N GLU A 216 -6.06 -19.71 -4.81
CA GLU A 216 -5.67 -19.51 -3.40
C GLU A 216 -4.17 -19.79 -3.09
N LEU A 217 -3.41 -20.47 -3.95
CA LEU A 217 -2.06 -20.97 -3.57
C LEU A 217 -0.90 -19.99 -3.79
N ALA A 218 -1.10 -18.85 -4.45
CA ALA A 218 -0.05 -17.87 -4.73
C ALA A 218 0.32 -16.96 -3.53
N ALA A 219 -0.42 -17.02 -2.42
CA ALA A 219 -0.27 -16.09 -1.28
C ALA A 219 0.59 -16.60 -0.11
N ALA A 220 0.97 -17.89 -0.10
CA ALA A 220 1.54 -18.56 1.07
C ALA A 220 3.08 -18.67 1.10
N ALA A 221 3.78 -18.06 0.12
CA ALA A 221 5.20 -18.32 -0.11
C ALA A 221 6.04 -17.06 -0.46
N TYR A 222 5.83 -15.97 0.29
CA TYR A 222 6.88 -14.96 0.51
C TYR A 222 6.55 -14.14 1.76
N ASP A 223 6.94 -14.64 2.94
CA ASP A 223 7.02 -13.78 4.13
C ASP A 223 8.30 -12.96 4.04
N THR A 224 8.16 -11.72 3.64
CA THR A 224 9.16 -10.67 3.79
C THR A 224 8.40 -9.37 3.97
N ASP A 225 8.38 -8.86 5.20
CA ASP A 225 7.75 -7.60 5.55
C ASP A 225 8.30 -6.44 4.67
N CYS A 226 7.53 -5.36 4.55
CA CYS A 226 7.80 -4.17 3.73
C CYS A 226 7.63 -4.27 2.20
N ALA A 227 6.59 -4.93 1.67
CA ALA A 227 6.00 -4.52 0.38
C ALA A 227 4.56 -5.02 0.12
N ASP A 228 3.54 -4.18 0.35
CA ASP A 228 2.35 -4.21 -0.51
C ASP A 228 1.62 -2.84 -0.56
N ASP A 229 1.69 -2.18 -1.71
CA ASP A 229 0.93 -0.95 -2.02
C ASP A 229 0.60 -0.92 -3.53
N ALA A 230 -0.02 -2.02 -3.98
CA ALA A 230 -0.31 -2.26 -5.38
C ALA A 230 -1.60 -1.56 -5.85
N ALA A 231 -1.45 -0.67 -6.84
CA ALA A 231 -2.53 -0.17 -7.70
C ALA A 231 -3.65 0.66 -7.04
N ALA A 232 -3.39 1.36 -5.94
CA ALA A 232 -4.07 2.65 -5.75
C ALA A 232 -3.79 3.55 -6.97
N ALA A 233 -4.82 4.17 -7.54
CA ALA A 233 -4.62 5.32 -8.41
C ALA A 233 -4.05 6.46 -7.56
N VAL A 234 -2.91 7.02 -7.96
CA VAL A 234 -2.34 8.20 -7.27
C VAL A 234 -3.30 9.36 -7.53
N SER A 235 -4.17 9.64 -6.56
CA SER A 235 -5.08 10.77 -6.63
C SER A 235 -4.25 12.05 -6.62
N GLY A 236 -4.25 12.74 -7.77
CA GLY A 236 -3.69 14.08 -7.91
C GLY A 236 -4.48 15.06 -7.05
N GLY A 237 -4.16 15.12 -5.75
CA GLY A 237 -4.66 16.16 -4.88
C GLY A 237 -4.13 17.54 -5.31
N PRO A 238 -4.78 18.62 -4.87
CA PRO A 238 -4.36 19.96 -5.23
C PRO A 238 -2.92 20.25 -4.76
N VAL A 239 -2.17 21.04 -5.53
CA VAL A 239 -0.76 21.37 -5.21
C VAL A 239 -0.66 21.96 -3.81
N GLY A 240 0.37 21.54 -3.09
CA GLY A 240 0.70 22.00 -1.74
C GLY A 240 2.04 22.73 -1.71
N TRP A 241 2.28 23.46 -0.63
CA TRP A 241 3.59 24.06 -0.36
C TRP A 241 4.64 22.98 -0.07
N PRO A 242 5.90 23.14 -0.53
CA PRO A 242 6.98 22.19 -0.25
C PRO A 242 7.51 22.28 1.20
N VAL A 243 6.98 23.22 2.00
CA VAL A 243 7.31 23.46 3.41
C VAL A 243 6.02 23.65 4.23
N PRO A 244 6.05 23.45 5.57
CA PRO A 244 4.87 23.61 6.41
C PRO A 244 4.27 25.02 6.37
N ALA A 245 2.94 25.13 6.43
CA ALA A 245 2.21 26.40 6.27
C ALA A 245 2.78 27.59 7.08
N ARG A 246 3.24 27.34 8.31
CA ARG A 246 3.82 28.35 9.21
C ARG A 246 5.12 29.02 8.70
N VAL A 247 5.82 28.43 7.73
CA VAL A 247 7.07 28.96 7.14
C VAL A 247 6.95 29.31 5.65
N VAL A 248 5.75 29.30 5.07
CA VAL A 248 5.53 29.66 3.65
C VAL A 248 6.03 31.08 3.31
N GLY A 249 5.98 32.00 4.27
CA GLY A 249 6.53 33.36 4.13
C GLY A 249 8.06 33.45 4.03
N SER A 250 8.80 32.34 4.12
CA SER A 250 10.27 32.30 4.00
C SER A 250 10.80 32.17 2.56
N ASP A 251 9.91 32.10 1.57
CA ASP A 251 10.25 32.11 0.14
C ASP A 251 11.00 33.40 -0.23
N ARG A 252 12.27 33.28 -0.63
CA ARG A 252 13.12 34.40 -1.08
C ARG A 252 12.79 34.92 -2.46
N ARG A 253 12.00 34.20 -3.26
CA ARG A 253 11.55 34.61 -4.61
C ARG A 253 12.70 34.94 -5.57
N ASN A 254 13.83 34.26 -5.40
CA ASN A 254 15.13 34.63 -5.98
C ASN A 254 15.46 33.95 -7.34
N TRP A 255 14.50 33.22 -7.90
CA TRP A 255 14.54 32.67 -9.25
C TRP A 255 15.03 33.69 -10.29
N GLY A 256 15.92 33.28 -11.19
CA GLY A 256 16.51 34.16 -12.20
C GLY A 256 17.61 35.09 -11.67
N GLY A 257 17.91 35.03 -10.37
CA GLY A 257 19.02 35.77 -9.75
C GLY A 257 20.37 35.44 -10.37
N ARG A 258 21.28 36.43 -10.42
CA ARG A 258 22.63 36.31 -10.98
C ARG A 258 23.67 36.46 -9.88
N GLY A 259 24.83 35.82 -10.04
CA GLY A 259 25.92 35.82 -9.06
C GLY A 259 26.85 34.62 -9.24
N SER A 260 27.96 34.61 -8.50
CA SER A 260 29.00 33.57 -8.57
C SER A 260 28.58 32.21 -8.00
N HIS A 261 27.45 32.12 -7.30
CA HIS A 261 26.98 30.88 -6.68
C HIS A 261 26.29 29.91 -7.66
N TRP A 262 25.97 30.34 -8.89
CA TRP A 262 25.23 29.58 -9.91
C TRP A 262 25.99 29.54 -11.23
N SER A 263 25.91 28.44 -11.98
CA SER A 263 26.63 28.30 -13.26
C SER A 263 26.05 29.15 -14.40
N SER A 264 24.87 29.74 -14.22
CA SER A 264 24.28 30.71 -15.16
C SER A 264 23.30 31.66 -14.48
N TRP A 265 22.32 31.13 -13.74
CA TRP A 265 21.31 31.88 -12.98
C TRP A 265 20.67 30.97 -11.91
N HIS A 266 19.95 31.53 -10.94
CA HIS A 266 19.31 30.77 -9.85
C HIS A 266 18.05 30.02 -10.31
N THR A 267 18.10 28.70 -10.37
CA THR A 267 17.14 27.84 -11.09
C THR A 267 15.88 27.43 -10.31
N GLY A 268 15.72 27.92 -9.09
CA GLY A 268 14.62 27.54 -8.19
C GLY A 268 14.06 28.72 -7.39
N THR A 269 13.60 28.45 -6.18
CA THR A 269 13.44 29.48 -5.13
C THR A 269 13.84 28.91 -3.77
N ASP A 270 14.38 29.75 -2.89
CA ASP A 270 14.94 29.32 -1.61
C ASP A 270 14.01 29.63 -0.44
N PHE A 271 13.49 28.60 0.22
CA PHE A 271 12.78 28.72 1.49
C PHE A 271 13.78 28.74 2.65
N SER A 272 14.03 29.92 3.21
CA SER A 272 15.06 30.12 4.25
C SER A 272 14.54 29.76 5.63
N VAL A 273 14.81 28.53 6.07
CA VAL A 273 14.25 27.93 7.29
C VAL A 273 15.31 27.10 8.02
N ALA A 274 15.12 26.91 9.33
CA ALA A 274 16.04 26.12 10.15
C ALA A 274 16.19 24.67 9.63
N CYS A 275 17.41 24.14 9.70
CA CYS A 275 17.68 22.72 9.42
C CYS A 275 16.81 21.81 10.31
N GLY A 276 16.39 20.67 9.77
CA GLY A 276 15.38 19.81 10.41
C GLY A 276 13.92 20.22 10.15
N THR A 277 13.67 21.35 9.47
CA THR A 277 12.32 21.68 9.00
C THR A 277 11.83 20.60 8.02
N PRO A 278 10.62 20.01 8.19
CA PRO A 278 10.11 18.99 7.28
C PRO A 278 9.96 19.51 5.85
N VAL A 279 10.44 18.75 4.87
CA VAL A 279 10.20 18.97 3.43
C VAL A 279 8.97 18.16 3.01
N LEU A 280 8.07 18.76 2.25
CA LEU A 280 6.79 18.17 1.85
C LEU A 280 6.72 18.00 0.32
N ALA A 281 6.06 16.94 -0.16
CA ALA A 281 5.78 16.76 -1.58
C ALA A 281 4.77 17.81 -2.07
N ALA A 282 5.19 18.70 -2.99
CA ALA A 282 4.34 19.77 -3.54
C ALA A 282 3.21 19.24 -4.43
N HIS A 283 3.37 18.08 -5.05
CA HIS A 283 2.31 17.36 -5.76
C HIS A 283 2.43 15.85 -5.54
N ALA A 284 1.35 15.11 -5.80
CA ALA A 284 1.41 13.65 -5.81
C ALA A 284 2.23 13.16 -7.04
N GLY A 285 2.94 12.04 -6.91
CA GLY A 285 3.84 11.56 -7.96
C GLY A 285 4.70 10.38 -7.53
N THR A 286 5.82 10.19 -8.22
CA THR A 286 6.84 9.18 -7.89
C THR A 286 8.18 9.88 -7.60
N ALA A 287 8.79 9.54 -6.47
CA ALA A 287 10.13 9.99 -6.10
C ALA A 287 11.19 9.37 -7.01
N ARG A 288 12.22 10.15 -7.30
CA ARG A 288 13.48 9.76 -7.90
C ARG A 288 14.63 10.35 -7.10
N ILE A 289 15.65 9.54 -6.82
CA ILE A 289 16.84 9.97 -6.08
C ILE A 289 18.00 10.06 -7.06
N ASP A 290 18.35 11.28 -7.43
CA ASP A 290 19.55 11.55 -8.22
C ASP A 290 20.74 11.78 -7.27
N ARG A 291 21.86 11.11 -7.57
CA ARG A 291 23.12 11.21 -6.79
C ARG A 291 24.28 11.75 -7.65
N THR A 292 23.98 12.25 -8.85
CA THR A 292 24.95 12.81 -9.80
C THR A 292 25.04 14.34 -9.74
N GLN A 293 24.30 14.96 -8.82
CA GLN A 293 24.08 16.40 -8.71
C GLN A 293 24.70 16.95 -7.40
N PRO A 294 26.04 17.02 -7.28
CA PRO A 294 26.72 17.30 -6.01
C PRO A 294 26.42 18.70 -5.44
N TRP A 295 26.00 19.65 -6.29
CA TRP A 295 25.55 20.97 -5.85
C TRP A 295 24.34 20.89 -4.90
N ALA A 296 23.48 19.88 -5.07
CA ALA A 296 22.26 19.68 -4.28
C ALA A 296 22.50 18.89 -2.97
N GLY A 297 23.74 18.47 -2.70
CA GLY A 297 24.09 17.58 -1.60
C GLY A 297 24.20 16.11 -2.03
N PRO A 298 24.18 15.14 -1.08
CA PRO A 298 24.38 13.72 -1.39
C PRO A 298 23.21 13.08 -2.15
N GLN A 299 22.03 13.70 -2.12
CA GLN A 299 20.81 13.23 -2.75
C GLN A 299 19.95 14.41 -3.20
N LEU A 300 19.78 14.58 -4.52
CA LEU A 300 18.74 15.41 -5.09
C LEU A 300 17.45 14.57 -5.18
N LEU A 301 16.39 15.01 -4.49
CA LEU A 301 15.08 14.39 -4.63
C LEU A 301 14.32 15.06 -5.78
N ARG A 302 13.78 14.26 -6.70
CA ARG A 302 12.91 14.71 -7.81
C ARG A 302 11.58 13.98 -7.71
N ILE A 303 10.46 14.69 -7.59
CA ILE A 303 9.11 14.08 -7.55
C ILE A 303 8.45 14.34 -8.89
N SER A 304 8.17 13.27 -9.65
CA SER A 304 7.63 13.36 -11.01
C SER A 304 6.20 12.85 -11.14
N THR A 305 5.38 13.56 -11.92
CA THR A 305 4.04 13.12 -12.35
C THR A 305 4.09 12.09 -13.50
N GLY A 306 5.26 11.89 -14.11
CA GLY A 306 5.51 10.90 -15.17
C GLY A 306 6.61 11.35 -16.14
N PRO A 307 7.13 10.45 -17.00
CA PRO A 307 8.12 10.80 -18.00
C PRO A 307 7.63 11.93 -18.93
N GLY A 308 8.45 12.95 -19.16
CA GLY A 308 8.08 14.10 -20.01
C GLY A 308 7.04 15.05 -19.40
N ARG A 309 6.83 15.04 -18.07
CA ARG A 309 5.80 15.82 -17.37
C ARG A 309 6.37 16.55 -16.14
N LEU A 310 5.51 17.35 -15.50
CA LEU A 310 5.79 18.09 -14.28
C LEU A 310 6.61 17.24 -13.29
N THR A 311 7.76 17.78 -12.94
CA THR A 311 8.70 17.20 -11.98
C THR A 311 9.23 18.32 -11.08
N THR A 312 8.98 18.22 -9.77
CA THR A 312 9.52 19.16 -8.77
C THR A 312 10.81 18.64 -8.18
N TRP A 313 11.79 19.51 -7.94
CA TRP A 313 13.12 19.15 -7.42
C TRP A 313 13.31 19.75 -6.02
N TYR A 314 14.01 19.04 -5.14
CA TYR A 314 14.22 19.37 -3.73
C TYR A 314 15.69 19.10 -3.39
N ALA A 315 16.42 20.16 -3.02
CA ALA A 315 17.88 20.14 -2.84
C ALA A 315 18.31 20.65 -1.46
N HIS A 316 19.59 20.44 -1.12
CA HIS A 316 20.25 20.74 0.16
C HIS A 316 19.66 20.00 1.37
N MET A 317 18.93 18.91 1.14
CA MET A 317 18.26 18.12 2.17
C MET A 317 19.25 17.28 2.97
N ARG A 318 19.21 17.37 4.31
CA ARG A 318 20.06 16.55 5.22
C ARG A 318 19.54 15.13 5.42
N VAL A 319 18.25 14.91 5.17
CA VAL A 319 17.57 13.61 5.24
C VAL A 319 16.58 13.56 4.08
N VAL A 320 16.56 12.45 3.35
CA VAL A 320 15.50 12.09 2.40
C VAL A 320 14.78 10.86 2.95
N ASP A 321 13.52 11.02 3.35
CA ASP A 321 12.73 9.94 3.99
C ASP A 321 12.21 8.89 2.99
N VAL A 322 12.26 9.20 1.69
CA VAL A 322 11.62 8.40 0.64
C VAL A 322 12.63 7.63 -0.20
N ALA A 323 12.29 6.40 -0.57
CA ALA A 323 13.09 5.55 -1.44
C ALA A 323 12.96 5.96 -2.92
N ASP A 324 13.97 5.59 -3.73
CA ASP A 324 13.87 5.72 -5.18
C ASP A 324 12.73 4.84 -5.72
N GLY A 325 11.89 5.39 -6.59
CA GLY A 325 10.69 4.71 -7.06
C GLY A 325 9.47 4.79 -6.13
N GLN A 326 9.60 5.31 -4.91
CA GLN A 326 8.47 5.43 -3.97
C GLN A 326 7.39 6.38 -4.50
N ARG A 327 6.11 5.99 -4.36
CA ARG A 327 4.98 6.88 -4.62
C ARG A 327 4.76 7.83 -3.43
N VAL A 328 4.45 9.07 -3.74
CA VAL A 328 4.22 10.13 -2.74
C VAL A 328 2.90 10.85 -3.02
N THR A 329 2.23 11.24 -1.94
CA THR A 329 0.99 12.02 -1.97
C THR A 329 1.27 13.49 -1.62
N VAL A 330 0.43 14.42 -2.08
CA VAL A 330 0.66 15.85 -1.82
C VAL A 330 0.58 16.19 -0.33
N GLY A 331 1.58 16.92 0.17
CA GLY A 331 1.75 17.25 1.59
C GLY A 331 2.37 16.13 2.45
N GLN A 332 2.75 14.99 1.86
CA GLN A 332 3.54 13.96 2.54
C GLN A 332 4.95 14.49 2.87
N ARG A 333 5.47 14.22 4.08
CA ARG A 333 6.88 14.50 4.41
C ARG A 333 7.78 13.58 3.58
N VAL A 334 8.79 14.17 2.94
CA VAL A 334 9.76 13.47 2.06
C VAL A 334 11.21 13.66 2.51
N GLY A 335 11.44 14.41 3.57
CA GLY A 335 12.75 14.59 4.19
C GLY A 335 12.81 15.81 5.11
N GLU A 336 14.03 16.33 5.29
CA GLU A 336 14.33 17.49 6.12
C GLU A 336 15.26 18.48 5.42
N VAL A 337 15.01 19.76 5.65
CA VAL A 337 15.90 20.86 5.27
C VAL A 337 17.26 20.68 5.93
N GLY A 338 18.31 20.81 5.12
CA GLY A 338 19.70 20.79 5.55
C GLY A 338 20.45 22.00 5.01
N GLN A 339 21.76 21.82 4.87
CA GLN A 339 22.70 22.76 4.25
C GLN A 339 23.68 21.99 3.34
N GLU A 340 23.23 20.87 2.77
CA GLU A 340 24.10 19.93 2.06
C GLU A 340 24.48 20.42 0.66
N GLY A 341 25.72 20.13 0.23
CA GLY A 341 26.21 20.55 -1.09
C GLY A 341 26.60 22.03 -1.13
N ASN A 342 26.23 22.73 -2.20
CA ASN A 342 26.58 24.14 -2.40
C ASN A 342 25.57 25.08 -1.71
N ALA A 343 25.56 25.08 -0.38
CA ALA A 343 24.68 25.92 0.44
C ALA A 343 25.46 26.77 1.44
N THR A 344 25.07 28.05 1.58
CA THR A 344 25.66 28.99 2.55
C THR A 344 24.95 29.00 3.91
N GLY A 345 23.96 28.14 4.11
CA GLY A 345 23.18 27.97 5.33
C GLY A 345 21.89 27.20 5.10
N CYS A 346 21.16 26.89 6.19
CA CYS A 346 19.94 26.09 6.13
C CYS A 346 18.85 26.71 5.23
N HIS A 347 18.46 25.99 4.16
CA HIS A 347 17.33 26.35 3.30
C HIS A 347 16.86 25.15 2.47
N LEU A 348 15.61 25.16 2.01
CA LEU A 348 15.17 24.30 0.91
C LEU A 348 15.31 25.06 -0.40
N HIS A 349 16.14 24.57 -1.31
CA HIS A 349 16.07 24.97 -2.71
C HIS A 349 15.05 24.09 -3.45
N PHE A 350 14.12 24.73 -4.16
CA PHE A 350 12.99 24.08 -4.81
C PHE A 350 12.83 24.54 -6.26
N GLU A 351 12.79 23.61 -7.22
CA GLU A 351 12.61 23.90 -8.66
C GLU A 351 11.34 23.25 -9.24
N VAL A 352 10.85 23.81 -10.35
CA VAL A 352 9.63 23.35 -11.05
C VAL A 352 9.91 23.15 -12.54
N HIS A 353 10.00 21.89 -12.97
CA HIS A 353 10.24 21.52 -14.37
C HIS A 353 8.95 21.01 -15.00
N THR A 354 8.35 21.77 -15.90
CA THR A 354 7.02 21.48 -16.46
C THR A 354 6.97 20.27 -17.39
N LYS A 355 8.12 19.86 -17.96
CA LYS A 355 8.28 18.66 -18.81
C LYS A 355 9.35 17.70 -18.27
N GLY A 356 10.00 18.05 -17.15
CA GLY A 356 10.99 17.22 -16.47
C GLY A 356 12.36 17.24 -17.12
N GLY A 357 12.73 18.33 -17.81
CA GLY A 357 13.97 18.49 -18.54
C GLY A 357 15.21 18.71 -17.66
N SER A 358 16.12 19.54 -18.17
CA SER A 358 17.41 19.87 -17.53
C SER A 358 17.31 21.12 -16.64
N ILE A 359 18.26 21.28 -15.72
CA ILE A 359 18.30 22.37 -14.73
C ILE A 359 18.17 23.79 -15.35
N TYR A 360 18.83 24.03 -16.50
CA TYR A 360 18.73 25.26 -17.30
C TYR A 360 17.83 25.10 -18.55
N GLY A 361 16.94 24.10 -18.56
CA GLY A 361 16.06 23.79 -19.69
C GLY A 361 14.90 24.79 -19.83
N PRO A 362 14.33 24.94 -21.05
CA PRO A 362 13.23 25.88 -21.31
C PRO A 362 11.89 25.46 -20.69
N ASP A 363 11.84 24.33 -19.97
CA ASP A 363 10.67 23.88 -19.21
C ASP A 363 10.78 24.14 -17.70
N ASN A 364 11.94 24.62 -17.19
CA ASN A 364 12.09 25.15 -15.84
C ASN A 364 11.38 26.51 -15.71
N THR A 365 10.57 26.69 -14.68
CA THR A 365 9.73 27.89 -14.48
C THR A 365 9.81 28.43 -13.06
N ASN A 366 9.51 29.72 -12.89
CA ASN A 366 9.57 30.45 -11.63
C ASN A 366 8.72 29.78 -10.53
N PRO A 367 9.33 29.17 -9.49
CA PRO A 367 8.58 28.35 -8.52
C PRO A 367 7.65 29.18 -7.63
N THR A 368 8.02 30.39 -7.25
CA THR A 368 7.16 31.32 -6.50
C THR A 368 5.87 31.64 -7.27
N THR A 369 6.00 31.92 -8.57
CA THR A 369 4.86 32.22 -9.45
C THR A 369 3.99 30.99 -9.64
N TRP A 370 4.61 29.83 -9.88
CA TRP A 370 3.93 28.55 -10.00
C TRP A 370 3.15 28.20 -8.71
N LEU A 371 3.78 28.24 -7.54
CA LEU A 371 3.13 27.98 -6.25
C LEU A 371 1.98 28.97 -5.98
N LYS A 372 2.17 30.27 -6.28
CA LYS A 372 1.12 31.28 -6.14
C LYS A 372 -0.08 31.04 -7.08
N GLN A 373 0.14 30.42 -8.23
CA GLN A 373 -0.91 30.12 -9.21
C GLN A 373 -1.61 28.78 -8.95
N ASP A 374 -0.86 27.74 -8.61
CA ASP A 374 -1.36 26.35 -8.59
C ASP A 374 -1.62 25.78 -7.19
N VAL A 375 -1.10 26.34 -6.08
CA VAL A 375 -1.42 25.82 -4.74
C VAL A 375 -2.92 25.89 -4.48
N GLY A 376 -3.50 24.78 -4.02
CA GLY A 376 -4.95 24.60 -3.89
C GLY A 376 -5.68 24.21 -5.17
N ARG A 377 -5.00 24.20 -6.33
CA ARG A 377 -5.55 23.79 -7.64
C ARG A 377 -5.00 22.43 -8.09
N HIS A 378 -5.72 21.81 -9.02
CA HIS A 378 -5.31 20.57 -9.68
C HIS A 378 -4.59 20.90 -10.99
N LEU A 379 -3.57 20.12 -11.34
CA LEU A 379 -2.63 20.45 -12.40
C LEU A 379 -3.25 20.37 -13.82
N PRO A 380 -2.76 21.15 -14.80
CA PRO A 380 -3.15 20.99 -16.20
C PRO A 380 -2.90 19.56 -16.70
N GLY A 381 -3.87 18.96 -17.40
CA GLY A 381 -3.83 17.54 -17.78
C GLY A 381 -4.07 16.56 -16.62
N GLN A 382 -4.17 17.05 -15.38
CA GLN A 382 -4.81 16.38 -14.23
C GLN A 382 -6.19 16.98 -13.94
N SER A 383 -6.97 17.23 -15.00
CA SER A 383 -8.43 17.15 -14.90
C SER A 383 -8.79 15.86 -14.15
N PRO A 384 -9.80 15.82 -13.26
CA PRO A 384 -10.09 14.65 -12.42
C PRO A 384 -10.44 13.43 -13.28
N GLY A 385 -9.42 12.61 -13.59
CA GLY A 385 -9.31 11.88 -14.85
C GLY A 385 -10.30 10.73 -14.99
N ARG A 386 -11.51 11.04 -15.48
CA ARG A 386 -12.70 10.16 -15.46
C ARG A 386 -12.78 9.32 -14.18
N ALA A 387 -12.62 9.99 -13.04
CA ALA A 387 -13.00 9.43 -11.76
C ALA A 387 -14.53 9.31 -11.72
N GLY A 388 -15.05 8.21 -12.29
CA GLY A 388 -16.41 7.72 -12.07
C GLY A 388 -16.66 7.74 -10.57
N ALA A 389 -17.78 8.33 -10.16
CA ALA A 389 -17.94 8.94 -8.84
C ALA A 389 -17.47 8.04 -7.69
N GLN A 390 -16.72 8.56 -6.72
CA GLN A 390 -16.18 7.73 -5.64
C GLN A 390 -16.60 8.27 -4.27
N LEU A 391 -17.25 7.40 -3.49
CA LEU A 391 -17.52 7.55 -2.07
C LEU A 391 -16.52 6.67 -1.30
N SER A 392 -15.59 7.30 -0.59
CA SER A 392 -14.69 6.61 0.33
C SER A 392 -15.33 6.56 1.71
N LEU A 393 -15.69 5.36 2.18
CA LEU A 393 -16.31 5.12 3.48
C LEU A 393 -15.33 4.35 4.37
N MET A 394 -15.01 4.91 5.53
CA MET A 394 -14.33 4.20 6.63
C MET A 394 -15.28 3.95 7.80
N GLN A 395 -15.21 2.75 8.36
CA GLN A 395 -15.87 2.31 9.58
C GLN A 395 -14.80 2.06 10.66
N TYR A 396 -15.00 2.59 11.87
CA TYR A 396 -14.08 2.35 12.98
C TYR A 396 -14.74 2.40 14.37
N ASN A 397 -14.68 1.30 15.13
CA ASN A 397 -14.90 1.34 16.58
C ASN A 397 -13.64 1.91 17.29
N VAL A 398 -13.74 3.16 17.78
CA VAL A 398 -12.57 3.95 18.25
C VAL A 398 -12.38 3.99 19.77
N LYS A 399 -13.26 3.36 20.57
CA LYS A 399 -13.16 3.26 22.04
C LYS A 399 -12.80 4.59 22.74
N ASN A 400 -13.36 5.71 22.28
CA ASN A 400 -13.10 7.08 22.76
C ASN A 400 -11.62 7.53 22.62
N ARG A 401 -10.88 7.11 21.59
CA ARG A 401 -9.48 7.51 21.36
C ARG A 401 -9.35 8.48 20.18
N GLN A 402 -9.01 9.74 20.46
CA GLN A 402 -8.88 10.79 19.44
C GLN A 402 -7.85 10.41 18.35
N ALA A 403 -6.68 9.90 18.76
CA ALA A 403 -5.63 9.45 17.83
C ALA A 403 -6.10 8.38 16.82
N ALA A 404 -7.08 7.54 17.18
CA ALA A 404 -7.66 6.57 16.25
C ALA A 404 -8.50 7.26 15.15
N VAL A 405 -9.23 8.32 15.51
CA VAL A 405 -9.96 9.18 14.57
C VAL A 405 -8.97 9.95 13.69
N ASP A 406 -7.94 10.55 14.27
CA ASP A 406 -6.91 11.31 13.54
C ASP A 406 -6.18 10.43 12.52
N ARG A 407 -5.84 9.19 12.89
CA ARG A 407 -5.20 8.21 12.00
C ARG A 407 -6.12 7.80 10.84
N ALA A 408 -7.42 7.69 11.06
CA ALA A 408 -8.39 7.42 9.98
C ALA A 408 -8.55 8.62 9.04
N LEU A 409 -8.50 9.84 9.56
CA LEU A 409 -8.62 11.07 8.78
C LEU A 409 -7.41 11.38 7.88
N LEU A 410 -6.24 10.76 8.13
CA LEU A 410 -5.11 10.80 7.18
C LEU A 410 -5.50 10.28 5.79
N ALA A 411 -6.43 9.32 5.71
CA ALA A 411 -6.95 8.78 4.46
C ALA A 411 -8.03 9.66 3.79
N ARG A 412 -8.40 10.79 4.42
CA ARG A 412 -9.41 11.77 3.97
C ARG A 412 -10.68 11.12 3.38
N PRO A 413 -11.35 10.19 4.10
CA PRO A 413 -12.55 9.53 3.59
C PRO A 413 -13.70 10.52 3.38
N THR A 414 -14.57 10.24 2.42
CA THR A 414 -15.82 10.98 2.17
C THR A 414 -16.76 10.89 3.36
N LEU A 415 -16.81 9.71 3.99
CA LEU A 415 -17.58 9.40 5.19
C LEU A 415 -16.71 8.59 6.16
N LEU A 416 -16.64 9.01 7.43
CA LEU A 416 -16.01 8.25 8.51
C LEU A 416 -17.05 7.94 9.59
N GLY A 417 -17.59 6.73 9.51
CA GLY A 417 -18.47 6.12 10.49
C GLY A 417 -17.68 5.69 11.73
N LEU A 418 -18.15 6.09 12.90
CA LEU A 418 -17.47 5.89 14.17
C LEU A 418 -18.41 5.26 15.20
N ASN A 419 -17.96 4.20 15.86
CA ASN A 419 -18.59 3.67 17.06
C ASN A 419 -17.76 4.00 18.31
N GLU A 420 -18.45 4.07 19.45
CA GLU A 420 -17.84 4.27 20.77
C GLU A 420 -17.11 5.61 20.91
N THR A 421 -17.71 6.70 20.42
CA THR A 421 -17.12 8.05 20.47
C THR A 421 -17.27 8.78 21.82
N HIS A 422 -18.21 8.36 22.67
CA HIS A 422 -18.47 8.81 24.05
C HIS A 422 -18.21 10.32 24.34
N ARG A 423 -17.05 10.64 24.93
CA ARG A 423 -16.58 11.95 25.37
C ARG A 423 -15.94 12.73 24.23
N LEU A 424 -15.40 12.08 23.19
CA LEU A 424 -14.93 12.76 21.98
C LEU A 424 -16.10 13.50 21.32
N ALA A 425 -17.19 12.79 21.04
CA ALA A 425 -18.36 13.40 20.40
C ALA A 425 -19.04 14.47 21.29
N ARG A 426 -18.88 14.40 22.62
CA ARG A 426 -19.27 15.51 23.53
C ARG A 426 -18.29 16.69 23.40
N SER A 427 -16.98 16.44 23.45
CA SER A 427 -15.92 17.46 23.35
C SER A 427 -15.96 18.20 22.01
N TRP A 428 -16.18 17.50 20.90
CA TRP A 428 -16.32 18.11 19.57
C TRP A 428 -17.53 19.05 19.50
N ARG A 429 -18.64 18.69 20.18
CA ARG A 429 -19.84 19.55 20.32
C ARG A 429 -19.59 20.76 21.23
N THR A 430 -18.95 20.59 22.38
CA THR A 430 -18.80 21.69 23.38
C THR A 430 -17.61 22.61 23.13
N ARG A 431 -16.59 22.17 22.37
CA ARG A 431 -15.38 22.96 22.07
C ARG A 431 -15.25 23.36 20.60
N GLY A 432 -16.18 22.96 19.74
CA GLY A 432 -16.10 23.16 18.29
C GLY A 432 -14.97 22.38 17.59
N THR A 433 -14.19 21.57 18.31
CA THR A 433 -13.00 20.87 17.80
C THR A 433 -13.35 19.61 16.97
N VAL A 434 -14.29 19.74 16.04
CA VAL A 434 -14.48 18.75 14.97
C VAL A 434 -13.21 18.76 14.10
N PRO A 435 -12.64 17.60 13.70
CA PRO A 435 -11.46 17.58 12.86
C PRO A 435 -11.62 18.39 11.57
N ALA A 436 -10.61 19.20 11.25
CA ALA A 436 -10.76 20.37 10.38
C ALA A 436 -11.44 20.06 9.02
N GLY A 437 -12.50 20.80 8.74
CA GLY A 437 -13.28 20.70 7.50
C GLY A 437 -14.41 19.67 7.50
N TYR A 438 -14.43 18.72 8.43
CA TYR A 438 -15.51 17.72 8.52
C TYR A 438 -16.74 18.25 9.25
N THR A 439 -17.92 17.85 8.81
CA THR A 439 -19.19 18.06 9.52
C THR A 439 -19.48 16.85 10.41
N LEU A 440 -19.74 17.09 11.70
CA LEU A 440 -20.04 16.04 12.67
C LEU A 440 -21.55 15.81 12.79
N VAL A 441 -22.00 14.65 12.31
CA VAL A 441 -23.35 14.14 12.55
C VAL A 441 -23.32 13.13 13.72
N ASN A 442 -24.28 13.21 14.63
CA ASN A 442 -24.39 12.33 15.80
C ASN A 442 -25.83 11.88 16.01
N ALA A 443 -26.02 10.76 16.70
CA ALA A 443 -27.28 10.54 17.41
C ALA A 443 -27.44 11.57 18.55
N GLY A 444 -28.60 12.24 18.60
CA GLY A 444 -28.92 13.26 19.61
C GLY A 444 -28.88 12.72 21.04
N THR A 445 -28.11 13.31 21.96
CA THR A 445 -28.56 14.38 22.89
C THR A 445 -29.60 13.99 23.95
N GLY A 446 -30.28 12.83 23.85
CA GLY A 446 -31.35 12.43 24.78
C GLY A 446 -30.98 11.48 25.93
N SER A 447 -29.72 11.05 26.09
CA SER A 447 -29.34 10.11 27.16
C SER A 447 -27.86 10.20 27.54
N PRO A 448 -27.48 9.96 28.82
CA PRO A 448 -26.09 9.92 29.29
C PRO A 448 -25.36 8.61 28.92
N GLY A 449 -25.71 8.02 27.77
CA GLY A 449 -25.31 6.69 27.37
C GLY A 449 -23.80 6.52 27.15
N ARG A 450 -23.28 5.38 27.62
CA ARG A 450 -21.84 5.10 27.61
C ARG A 450 -21.26 4.80 26.23
N ARG A 451 -22.07 4.50 25.20
CA ARG A 451 -21.62 4.34 23.81
C ARG A 451 -22.44 5.23 22.87
N GLN A 452 -21.79 5.78 21.85
CA GLN A 452 -22.42 6.67 20.87
C GLN A 452 -21.90 6.35 19.47
N ASN A 453 -22.77 6.55 18.49
CA ASN A 453 -22.49 6.43 17.06
C ASN A 453 -22.40 7.84 16.46
N SER A 454 -21.36 8.07 15.67
CA SER A 454 -21.08 9.35 15.03
C SER A 454 -20.70 9.11 13.56
N LEU A 455 -20.93 10.12 12.73
CA LEU A 455 -20.48 10.15 11.34
C LEU A 455 -19.77 11.49 11.10
N LEU A 456 -18.51 11.43 10.69
CA LEU A 456 -17.80 12.59 10.16
C LEU A 456 -18.00 12.61 8.63
N VAL A 457 -18.58 13.70 8.14
CA VAL A 457 -18.94 13.92 6.74
C VAL A 457 -17.95 14.91 6.12
N ALA A 458 -17.32 14.55 5.00
CA ALA A 458 -16.31 15.38 4.33
C ALA A 458 -16.89 16.69 3.77
N PRO A 459 -16.10 17.77 3.67
CA PRO A 459 -16.55 19.02 3.08
C PRO A 459 -16.99 18.83 1.62
N GLY A 460 -18.07 19.51 1.22
CA GLY A 460 -18.70 19.35 -0.09
C GLY A 460 -19.74 18.24 -0.19
N VAL A 461 -19.86 17.34 0.80
CA VAL A 461 -21.03 16.47 0.95
C VAL A 461 -22.10 17.21 1.76
N ARG A 462 -23.33 17.27 1.24
CA ARG A 462 -24.45 17.94 1.91
C ARG A 462 -25.28 16.93 2.71
N VAL A 463 -25.43 17.17 4.01
CA VAL A 463 -26.41 16.46 4.85
C VAL A 463 -27.81 17.01 4.53
N LEU A 464 -28.77 16.11 4.32
CA LEU A 464 -30.14 16.45 3.93
C LEU A 464 -31.13 16.23 5.08
N ALA A 465 -30.99 15.11 5.79
CA ALA A 465 -31.81 14.73 6.92
C ALA A 465 -31.07 13.73 7.82
N THR A 466 -31.41 13.70 9.10
CA THR A 466 -30.82 12.82 10.11
C THR A 466 -31.90 12.20 10.97
N GLU A 467 -31.86 10.88 11.16
CA GLU A 467 -32.82 10.15 11.99
C GLU A 467 -32.06 9.25 12.98
N VAL A 468 -32.59 9.12 14.19
CA VAL A 468 -32.07 8.19 15.21
C VAL A 468 -33.13 7.13 15.46
N VAL A 469 -32.81 5.87 15.13
CA VAL A 469 -33.78 4.77 15.11
C VAL A 469 -33.45 3.77 16.20
N PRO A 470 -34.33 3.52 17.18
CA PRO A 470 -34.13 2.48 18.17
C PRO A 470 -34.28 1.10 17.52
N LEU A 471 -33.24 0.27 17.64
CA LEU A 471 -33.23 -1.11 17.18
C LEU A 471 -33.73 -2.09 18.26
N SER A 472 -34.00 -1.65 19.50
CA SER A 472 -34.77 -2.45 20.46
C SER A 472 -35.52 -1.58 21.46
N ALA A 473 -36.49 -2.20 22.14
CA ALA A 473 -37.07 -1.65 23.36
C ALA A 473 -36.02 -1.50 24.48
N ALA A 474 -36.32 -0.66 25.47
CA ALA A 474 -35.53 -0.53 26.69
C ALA A 474 -35.97 -1.55 27.74
N VAL A 475 -35.01 -2.30 28.29
CA VAL A 475 -35.24 -3.25 29.39
C VAL A 475 -35.05 -2.50 30.73
N PRO A 476 -36.02 -2.50 31.65
CA PRO A 476 -35.85 -1.91 32.98
C PRO A 476 -34.67 -2.54 33.74
N GLY A 477 -33.85 -1.72 34.40
CA GLY A 477 -32.65 -2.17 35.12
C GLY A 477 -31.41 -2.43 34.25
N ASP A 478 -31.51 -2.35 32.92
CA ASP A 478 -30.38 -2.56 32.00
C ASP A 478 -29.37 -1.40 32.00
N LYS A 479 -28.20 -1.64 32.59
CA LYS A 479 -27.06 -0.70 32.63
C LYS A 479 -26.39 -0.46 31.26
N PHE A 480 -26.79 -1.19 30.21
CA PHE A 480 -26.28 -1.08 28.84
C PHE A 480 -27.32 -0.49 27.87
N GLY A 481 -28.38 0.15 28.41
CA GLY A 481 -29.60 0.46 27.68
C GLY A 481 -29.54 1.44 26.49
N HIS A 482 -28.33 1.83 26.07
CA HIS A 482 -28.05 2.88 25.09
C HIS A 482 -27.37 2.33 23.81
N ASP A 483 -26.91 1.08 23.82
CA ASP A 483 -26.03 0.50 22.80
C ASP A 483 -26.80 -0.08 21.58
N ARG A 484 -27.96 0.51 21.25
CA ARG A 484 -29.04 -0.18 20.49
C ARG A 484 -29.73 0.69 19.44
N TRP A 485 -29.05 1.72 18.91
CA TRP A 485 -29.63 2.70 17.98
C TRP A 485 -28.83 2.76 16.66
N ALA A 486 -29.55 2.91 15.54
CA ALA A 486 -28.97 3.29 14.26
C ALA A 486 -29.07 4.82 14.07
N LEU A 487 -27.97 5.43 13.62
CA LEU A 487 -27.94 6.80 13.11
C LEU A 487 -28.09 6.71 11.58
N VAL A 488 -29.23 7.16 11.05
CA VAL A 488 -29.45 7.28 9.61
C VAL A 488 -29.14 8.70 9.17
N VAL A 489 -28.36 8.84 8.10
CA VAL A 489 -28.00 10.13 7.51
C VAL A 489 -28.31 10.08 6.03
N GLN A 490 -29.24 10.92 5.60
CA GLN A 490 -29.54 11.14 4.19
C GLN A 490 -28.59 12.22 3.66
N LEU A 491 -27.92 11.93 2.55
CA LEU A 491 -26.79 12.69 2.04
C LEU A 491 -26.99 12.98 0.54
N ASP A 492 -26.46 14.11 0.10
CA ASP A 492 -26.24 14.44 -1.29
C ASP A 492 -24.72 14.48 -1.52
N VAL A 493 -24.20 13.42 -2.14
CA VAL A 493 -22.77 13.18 -2.27
C VAL A 493 -22.35 13.54 -3.70
N PRO A 494 -21.36 14.44 -3.92
CA PRO A 494 -20.95 14.87 -5.25
C PRO A 494 -20.69 13.71 -6.21
N ARG A 495 -21.33 13.78 -7.38
CA ARG A 495 -21.30 12.78 -8.47
C ARG A 495 -21.94 11.41 -8.15
N ILE A 496 -22.24 11.08 -6.90
CA ILE A 496 -23.04 9.90 -6.49
C ILE A 496 -24.53 10.26 -6.44
N GLY A 497 -24.86 11.51 -6.09
CA GLY A 497 -26.23 11.98 -5.87
C GLY A 497 -26.76 11.57 -4.49
N ARG A 498 -28.06 11.25 -4.42
CA ARG A 498 -28.75 10.90 -3.17
C ARG A 498 -28.24 9.57 -2.63
N HIS A 499 -27.79 9.60 -1.38
CA HIS A 499 -27.22 8.47 -0.66
C HIS A 499 -27.84 8.34 0.75
N VAL A 500 -28.05 7.12 1.22
CA VAL A 500 -28.45 6.84 2.61
C VAL A 500 -27.33 6.10 3.31
N HIS A 501 -26.80 6.68 4.38
CA HIS A 501 -25.82 6.04 5.26
C HIS A 501 -26.47 5.64 6.58
N ILE A 502 -26.24 4.42 7.04
CA ILE A 502 -26.73 3.88 8.31
C ILE A 502 -25.53 3.47 9.18
N GLN A 503 -25.20 4.30 10.18
CA GLN A 503 -24.19 3.96 11.19
C GLN A 503 -24.86 3.25 12.37
N THR A 504 -24.50 2.00 12.62
CA THR A 504 -25.08 1.16 13.68
C THR A 504 -24.03 0.64 14.67
N HIS A 505 -24.50 0.19 15.83
CA HIS A 505 -23.77 -0.64 16.78
C HIS A 505 -24.83 -1.60 17.35
N LEU A 506 -24.65 -2.91 17.19
CA LEU A 506 -25.56 -3.90 17.79
C LEU A 506 -25.10 -4.31 19.19
N ASN A 507 -26.07 -4.70 20.04
CA ASN A 507 -25.96 -4.88 21.50
C ASN A 507 -24.62 -5.46 21.96
N ALA A 508 -23.88 -4.67 22.75
CA ALA A 508 -22.45 -4.88 22.95
C ALA A 508 -22.11 -5.81 24.13
N GLY A 509 -21.06 -6.62 23.95
CA GLY A 509 -20.52 -7.48 25.01
C GLY A 509 -21.14 -8.88 25.11
N VAL A 510 -21.61 -9.44 23.99
CA VAL A 510 -22.08 -10.84 23.92
C VAL A 510 -21.14 -11.70 23.08
N ARG A 511 -19.99 -12.07 23.66
CA ARG A 511 -18.99 -12.95 22.99
C ARG A 511 -19.51 -14.38 22.73
N HIS A 512 -20.50 -14.82 23.50
CA HIS A 512 -21.14 -16.13 23.37
C HIS A 512 -22.64 -15.96 23.57
N LEU A 513 -23.43 -16.23 22.53
CA LEU A 513 -24.88 -16.27 22.58
C LEU A 513 -25.34 -17.70 22.87
N ARG A 514 -26.27 -17.85 23.81
CA ARG A 514 -26.98 -19.13 24.05
C ARG A 514 -28.44 -18.96 23.66
N VAL A 515 -29.00 -19.93 22.94
CA VAL A 515 -30.43 -19.94 22.61
C VAL A 515 -31.25 -19.89 23.91
N GLY A 516 -32.34 -19.12 23.92
CA GLY A 516 -33.19 -18.93 25.10
C GLY A 516 -32.68 -17.94 26.16
N ALA A 517 -31.45 -17.44 26.10
CA ALA A 517 -30.98 -16.41 27.05
C ALA A 517 -31.58 -15.01 26.74
N PRO A 518 -31.80 -14.12 27.74
CA PRO A 518 -32.39 -12.79 27.53
C PRO A 518 -31.66 -11.93 26.49
N ARG A 519 -30.34 -11.76 26.65
CA ARG A 519 -29.48 -11.02 25.70
C ARG A 519 -29.54 -11.57 24.27
N SER A 520 -29.83 -12.86 24.12
CA SER A 520 -29.99 -13.49 22.82
C SER A 520 -31.31 -13.11 22.14
N ARG A 521 -32.40 -13.00 22.91
CA ARG A 521 -33.66 -12.43 22.40
C ARG A 521 -33.50 -10.95 22.04
N GLU A 522 -32.80 -10.17 22.87
CA GLU A 522 -32.49 -8.75 22.59
C GLU A 522 -31.67 -8.57 21.32
N TYR A 523 -30.63 -9.39 21.11
CA TYR A 523 -29.81 -9.34 19.90
C TYR A 523 -30.63 -9.73 18.65
N ALA A 524 -31.40 -10.82 18.71
CA ALA A 524 -32.26 -11.24 17.61
C ALA A 524 -33.31 -10.16 17.26
N ALA A 525 -33.93 -9.52 18.27
CA ALA A 525 -34.83 -8.39 18.06
C ALA A 525 -34.11 -7.18 17.44
N SER A 526 -32.85 -6.93 17.82
CA SER A 526 -32.02 -5.87 17.23
C SER A 526 -31.75 -6.11 15.74
N VAL A 527 -31.48 -7.36 15.35
CA VAL A 527 -31.33 -7.78 13.94
C VAL A 527 -32.66 -7.64 13.18
N GLN A 528 -33.79 -8.09 13.76
CA GLN A 528 -35.12 -7.94 13.14
C GLN A 528 -35.50 -6.47 12.90
N ASN A 529 -35.21 -5.59 13.86
CA ASN A 529 -35.49 -4.16 13.74
C ASN A 529 -34.55 -3.44 12.76
N LEU A 530 -33.32 -3.94 12.59
CA LEU A 530 -32.44 -3.50 11.50
C LEU A 530 -33.01 -3.88 10.13
N GLY A 531 -33.67 -5.03 10.00
CA GLY A 531 -34.44 -5.40 8.80
C GLY A 531 -35.58 -4.42 8.53
N ARG A 532 -36.45 -4.18 9.52
CA ARG A 532 -37.54 -3.19 9.42
C ARG A 532 -37.03 -1.77 9.07
N LEU A 533 -35.83 -1.40 9.51
CA LEU A 533 -35.17 -0.15 9.11
C LEU A 533 -34.73 -0.16 7.64
N LEU A 534 -34.10 -1.24 7.17
CA LEU A 534 -33.67 -1.39 5.77
C LEU A 534 -34.85 -1.41 4.80
N ASP A 535 -36.02 -1.89 5.23
CA ASP A 535 -37.26 -1.85 4.46
C ASP A 535 -37.78 -0.42 4.25
N ARG A 536 -37.77 0.44 5.28
CA ARG A 536 -38.15 1.86 5.12
C ARG A 536 -37.26 2.59 4.10
N TYR A 537 -36.02 2.14 3.94
CA TYR A 537 -35.06 2.66 2.96
C TYR A 537 -34.85 1.73 1.76
N ARG A 538 -35.79 0.82 1.46
CA ARG A 538 -35.69 -0.12 0.32
C ARG A 538 -35.60 0.60 -1.04
N ALA A 539 -36.31 1.73 -1.18
CA ALA A 539 -36.30 2.57 -2.39
C ALA A 539 -35.09 3.53 -2.49
N ALA A 540 -34.18 3.56 -1.51
CA ALA A 540 -32.98 4.41 -1.59
C ALA A 540 -32.05 3.92 -2.72
N PRO A 541 -31.68 4.78 -3.70
CA PRO A 541 -30.96 4.37 -4.91
C PRO A 541 -29.55 3.88 -4.60
N THR A 542 -28.87 4.51 -3.64
CA THR A 542 -27.61 4.03 -3.08
C THR A 542 -27.69 4.04 -1.56
N LEU A 543 -27.18 2.97 -0.93
CA LEU A 543 -27.24 2.80 0.52
C LEU A 543 -25.94 2.16 1.04
N THR A 544 -25.40 2.71 2.12
CA THR A 544 -24.35 2.07 2.93
C THR A 544 -24.83 1.82 4.36
N LEU A 545 -24.41 0.71 4.93
CA LEU A 545 -24.58 0.38 6.34
C LEU A 545 -23.19 0.06 6.91
N ALA A 546 -22.83 0.70 8.02
CA ALA A 546 -21.53 0.55 8.66
C ALA A 546 -21.70 0.39 10.17
N GLY A 547 -20.84 -0.40 10.80
CA GLY A 547 -20.88 -0.54 12.26
C GLY A 547 -20.18 -1.77 12.81
N ASP A 548 -20.15 -1.81 14.14
CA ASP A 548 -19.79 -2.98 14.95
C ASP A 548 -21.06 -3.81 15.24
N MET A 549 -21.08 -5.05 14.76
CA MET A 549 -22.21 -5.98 14.96
C MET A 549 -22.07 -6.81 16.24
N ASN A 550 -20.95 -6.72 16.97
CA ASN A 550 -20.53 -7.60 18.08
C ASN A 550 -20.47 -9.12 17.79
N LEU A 551 -20.92 -9.58 16.62
CA LEU A 551 -20.83 -10.97 16.14
C LEU A 551 -20.15 -11.04 14.78
N ASN A 552 -19.40 -12.12 14.54
CA ASN A 552 -18.85 -12.44 13.23
C ASN A 552 -19.96 -12.86 12.24
N ARG A 553 -19.73 -12.68 10.94
CA ARG A 553 -20.68 -12.98 9.84
C ARG A 553 -21.20 -14.42 9.81
N HIS A 554 -20.46 -15.33 10.45
CA HIS A 554 -20.70 -16.77 10.53
C HIS A 554 -21.41 -17.19 11.82
N SER A 555 -22.02 -16.26 12.58
CA SER A 555 -22.80 -16.60 13.78
C SER A 555 -24.09 -17.34 13.42
N ASP A 556 -24.41 -18.39 14.15
CA ASP A 556 -25.57 -19.26 13.90
C ASP A 556 -26.93 -18.52 13.94
N ARG A 557 -27.94 -19.13 13.31
CA ARG A 557 -29.34 -18.72 13.49
C ARG A 557 -29.75 -18.97 14.96
N PRO A 558 -30.52 -18.07 15.60
CA PRO A 558 -31.25 -16.93 15.01
C PRO A 558 -30.48 -15.59 14.98
N PHE A 559 -29.16 -15.58 15.16
CA PHE A 559 -28.36 -14.35 15.32
C PHE A 559 -27.66 -13.88 14.03
N ALA A 560 -27.73 -14.69 12.97
CA ALA A 560 -27.13 -14.44 11.66
C ALA A 560 -27.66 -13.14 10.99
N TRP A 561 -26.94 -12.03 11.18
CA TRP A 561 -27.24 -10.75 10.53
C TRP A 561 -26.85 -10.72 9.04
N ALA A 562 -25.86 -11.52 8.61
CA ALA A 562 -25.36 -11.48 7.23
C ALA A 562 -26.41 -11.94 6.18
N PRO A 563 -27.18 -13.03 6.41
CA PRO A 563 -28.31 -13.39 5.55
C PRO A 563 -29.37 -12.29 5.42
N LEU A 564 -29.67 -11.57 6.50
CA LEU A 564 -30.62 -10.46 6.48
C LEU A 564 -30.13 -9.31 5.58
N LEU A 565 -28.85 -8.93 5.69
CA LEU A 565 -28.28 -7.90 4.83
C LEU A 565 -28.29 -8.33 3.35
N ALA A 566 -28.01 -9.59 3.07
CA ALA A 566 -28.09 -10.16 1.72
C ALA A 566 -29.52 -10.13 1.14
N GLN A 567 -30.54 -10.48 1.95
CA GLN A 567 -31.96 -10.38 1.57
C GLN A 567 -32.39 -8.96 1.18
N HIS A 568 -31.78 -7.94 1.79
CA HIS A 568 -32.03 -6.52 1.47
C HIS A 568 -31.15 -5.99 0.32
N GLY A 569 -30.38 -6.86 -0.34
CA GLY A 569 -29.54 -6.55 -1.49
C GLY A 569 -28.18 -5.93 -1.15
N LEU A 570 -27.74 -5.95 0.12
CA LEU A 570 -26.44 -5.40 0.51
C LEU A 570 -25.31 -6.42 0.31
N LYS A 571 -24.26 -6.03 -0.41
CA LYS A 571 -22.98 -6.76 -0.43
C LYS A 571 -22.20 -6.44 0.84
N VAL A 572 -21.77 -7.45 1.60
CA VAL A 572 -21.11 -7.30 2.91
C VAL A 572 -19.60 -7.51 2.81
N ARG A 573 -18.82 -6.57 3.36
CA ARG A 573 -17.40 -6.77 3.73
C ARG A 573 -17.28 -6.61 5.25
N SER A 574 -16.61 -7.53 5.93
CA SER A 574 -16.45 -7.50 7.41
C SER A 574 -15.05 -7.90 7.87
N VAL A 575 -14.68 -7.48 9.08
CA VAL A 575 -13.39 -7.78 9.72
C VAL A 575 -13.62 -8.15 11.19
N GLY A 576 -13.87 -9.44 11.45
CA GLY A 576 -14.34 -9.89 12.75
C GLY A 576 -15.80 -9.43 12.95
N VAL A 577 -16.01 -8.45 13.82
CA VAL A 577 -17.34 -7.92 14.19
C VAL A 577 -17.72 -6.61 13.48
N ASP A 578 -16.73 -5.84 13.01
CA ASP A 578 -16.95 -4.63 12.21
C ASP A 578 -17.33 -4.97 10.77
N LEU A 579 -18.24 -4.20 10.17
CA LEU A 579 -18.60 -4.33 8.76
C LEU A 579 -18.84 -3.00 8.04
N VAL A 580 -18.76 -3.08 6.71
CA VAL A 580 -19.42 -2.16 5.77
C VAL A 580 -20.20 -2.99 4.77
N ALA A 581 -21.46 -2.63 4.54
CA ALA A 581 -22.37 -3.30 3.62
C ALA A 581 -23.01 -2.28 2.65
N THR A 582 -23.16 -2.64 1.37
CA THR A 582 -23.43 -1.66 0.30
C THR A 582 -24.48 -2.12 -0.71
N ARG A 583 -25.37 -1.20 -1.13
CA ARG A 583 -26.38 -1.40 -2.18
C ARG A 583 -26.39 -0.20 -3.13
N GLY A 584 -26.69 -0.44 -4.42
CA GLY A 584 -26.64 0.58 -5.48
C GLY A 584 -25.22 0.96 -5.95
N LEU A 585 -24.19 0.62 -5.15
CA LEU A 585 -22.78 0.89 -5.45
C LEU A 585 -22.02 -0.40 -5.78
N ALA A 586 -20.89 -0.26 -6.47
CA ALA A 586 -19.85 -1.27 -6.64
C ALA A 586 -18.66 -0.91 -5.74
N GLU A 587 -18.01 -1.91 -5.14
CA GLU A 587 -16.74 -1.70 -4.45
C GLU A 587 -15.59 -1.76 -5.47
N VAL A 588 -14.78 -0.71 -5.52
CA VAL A 588 -13.65 -0.56 -6.46
C VAL A 588 -12.29 -0.54 -5.76
N GLY A 589 -12.27 -0.66 -4.43
CA GLY A 589 -11.07 -0.78 -3.62
C GLY A 589 -11.39 -0.88 -2.13
N SER A 590 -10.44 -1.36 -1.33
CA SER A 590 -10.57 -1.45 0.13
C SER A 590 -9.23 -1.14 0.81
N ASN A 591 -9.28 -0.56 2.00
CA ASN A 591 -8.12 -0.25 2.84
C ASN A 591 -8.41 -0.74 4.28
N ARG A 592 -7.38 -1.10 5.06
CA ARG A 592 -7.52 -1.48 6.47
C ARG A 592 -6.45 -0.79 7.29
N ILE A 593 -6.85 -0.10 8.36
CA ILE A 593 -5.92 0.35 9.39
C ILE A 593 -5.76 -0.79 10.40
N ALA A 594 -4.52 -1.24 10.61
CA ALA A 594 -4.20 -2.31 11.55
C ALA A 594 -4.60 -1.97 12.99
N ARG A 595 -4.77 -3.01 13.82
CA ARG A 595 -4.98 -2.85 15.27
C ARG A 595 -3.78 -2.18 15.92
N GLY A 596 -4.03 -1.43 17.00
CA GLY A 596 -2.98 -0.72 17.75
C GLY A 596 -3.51 0.53 18.45
N LEU A 597 -4.10 1.45 17.68
CA LEU A 597 -4.81 2.61 18.24
C LEU A 597 -6.20 2.24 18.78
N SER A 598 -6.78 1.12 18.34
CA SER A 598 -7.96 0.47 18.92
C SER A 598 -7.73 -1.05 18.90
N ASP A 599 -8.51 -1.81 19.69
CA ASP A 599 -8.61 -3.27 19.65
C ASP A 599 -9.36 -3.76 18.39
N HIS A 600 -10.17 -2.87 17.80
CA HIS A 600 -10.75 -3.06 16.46
C HIS A 600 -9.79 -2.51 15.38
N PRO A 601 -9.77 -3.10 14.16
CA PRO A 601 -9.17 -2.48 12.99
C PRO A 601 -10.15 -1.50 12.34
N ALA A 602 -9.67 -0.48 11.61
CA ALA A 602 -10.56 0.33 10.77
C ALA A 602 -10.78 -0.35 9.42
N LEU A 603 -12.02 -0.35 8.93
CA LEU A 603 -12.41 -0.94 7.65
C LEU A 603 -12.78 0.18 6.67
N GLY A 604 -11.95 0.37 5.63
CA GLY A 604 -12.20 1.31 4.54
C GLY A 604 -12.63 0.62 3.24
N VAL A 605 -13.58 1.22 2.54
CA VAL A 605 -14.00 0.84 1.18
C VAL A 605 -14.11 2.09 0.29
N VAL A 606 -13.76 1.93 -0.98
CA VAL A 606 -13.99 2.93 -2.03
C VAL A 606 -15.09 2.39 -2.92
N LEU A 607 -16.17 3.16 -3.05
CA LEU A 607 -17.42 2.75 -3.68
C LEU A 607 -17.73 3.66 -4.87
N SER A 608 -18.09 3.09 -6.02
CA SER A 608 -18.57 3.82 -7.20
C SER A 608 -20.02 3.48 -7.52
N PRO A 609 -20.74 4.29 -8.32
CA PRO A 609 -21.96 3.84 -8.99
C PRO A 609 -21.72 2.53 -9.73
N ARG A 610 -22.80 1.83 -10.04
CA ARG A 610 -22.77 0.80 -11.09
C ARG A 610 -23.05 1.51 -12.40
N ASP A 611 -22.22 1.25 -13.39
CA ASP A 611 -22.48 1.60 -14.80
C ASP A 611 -23.70 0.82 -15.33
#